data_AF-A0A166XSM6-F1
#
_entry.id   AF-A0A166XSM6-F1
#
_cell.length_a   1.000
_cell.length_b   1.000
_cell.length_c   1.000
_cell.angle_alpha   90.00
_cell.angle_beta   90.00
_cell.angle_gamma   90.00
#
_symmetry.space_group_name_H-M   'P 1'
#
loop_
_entity.id
_entity.type
_entity.pdbx_description
1 polymer ?
#
loop_
_entity_poly.entity_id
_entity_poly.type
_entity_poly.pdbx_seq_one_letter_code
_entity_poly.pdbx_strand_id
1 'polypeptide(L)'
;MVTGQSQYFSGHKVTSVSYQGSWHSSDGTSGDWGLVNNQQQVFTTCKQILDAGASTGDGIYEIVDDNNEPMSVYCDMTSHGGGWTLVGS
;
A
#
# COMPACT_ATOMS: atom_id res chain seq x y z
N MET A 1 29.34 26.00 7.19
CA MET A 1 29.25 25.65 5.76
C MET A 1 28.74 24.23 5.73
N VAL A 2 27.47 24.01 5.36
CA VAL A 2 26.94 22.64 5.24
C VAL A 2 27.46 22.12 3.90
N THR A 3 28.49 21.28 3.95
CA THR A 3 29.01 20.58 2.77
C THR A 3 27.87 19.73 2.25
N GLY A 4 27.34 20.04 1.07
CA GLY A 4 26.27 19.26 0.44
C GLY A 4 26.80 17.88 0.08
N GLN A 5 26.61 16.90 0.96
CA GLN A 5 27.02 15.53 0.71
C GLN A 5 26.09 14.94 -0.35
N SER A 6 26.64 14.61 -1.51
CA SER A 6 25.88 13.99 -2.59
C SER A 6 25.78 12.50 -2.32
N GLN A 7 24.56 11.96 -2.30
CA GLN A 7 24.29 10.53 -2.16
C GLN A 7 23.86 9.94 -3.50
N TYR A 8 24.44 8.82 -3.88
CA TYR A 8 24.04 8.04 -5.05
C TYR A 8 23.41 6.72 -4.61
N PHE A 9 22.31 6.35 -5.27
CA PHE A 9 21.55 5.13 -4.98
C PHE A 9 21.55 4.25 -6.23
N SER A 10 22.04 3.03 -6.10
CA SER A 10 21.99 2.02 -7.16
C SER A 10 21.11 0.87 -6.68
N GLY A 11 20.12 0.48 -7.48
CA GLY A 11 19.18 -0.57 -7.12
C GLY A 11 18.71 -1.38 -8.29
N HIS A 12 18.10 -2.53 -7.99
CA HIS A 12 17.48 -3.41 -8.97
C HIS A 12 16.14 -3.94 -8.46
N LYS A 13 15.28 -4.33 -9.41
CA LYS A 13 14.02 -5.01 -9.12
C LYS A 13 14.32 -6.46 -8.74
N VAL A 14 13.84 -6.87 -7.58
CA VAL A 14 14.08 -8.20 -7.01
C VAL A 14 12.87 -9.08 -7.24
N THR A 15 11.68 -8.54 -6.95
CA THR A 15 10.40 -9.18 -7.22
C THR A 15 9.47 -8.19 -7.91
N SER A 16 8.25 -8.61 -8.24
CA SER A 16 7.22 -7.70 -8.75
C SER A 16 6.95 -6.50 -7.84
N VAL A 17 7.22 -6.62 -6.54
CA VAL A 17 6.88 -5.62 -5.51
C VAL A 17 8.08 -5.23 -4.65
N SER A 18 9.32 -5.59 -4.99
CA SER A 18 10.48 -5.24 -4.18
C SER A 18 11.68 -4.79 -5.01
N TYR A 19 12.40 -3.83 -4.44
CA TYR A 19 13.65 -3.28 -4.93
C TYR A 19 14.68 -3.33 -3.82
N GLN A 20 15.92 -3.63 -4.18
CA GLN A 20 17.02 -3.59 -3.24
C GLN A 20 18.26 -3.02 -3.92
N GLY A 21 19.16 -2.48 -3.12
CA GLY A 21 20.35 -1.83 -3.64
C GLY A 21 21.28 -1.34 -2.56
N SER A 22 22.31 -0.61 -3.00
CA SER A 22 23.24 0.08 -2.13
C SER A 22 23.12 1.59 -2.34
N TRP A 23 23.39 2.33 -1.29
CA TRP A 23 23.62 3.77 -1.35
C TRP A 23 25.07 4.03 -0.98
N HIS A 24 25.59 5.12 -1.51
CA HIS A 24 26.95 5.55 -1.26
C HIS A 24 27.00 7.07 -1.28
N SER A 25 27.89 7.64 -0.47
CA SER A 25 28.03 9.08 -0.29
C SER A 25 29.44 9.54 -0.65
N SER A 26 29.56 10.83 -0.97
CA SER A 26 30.85 11.48 -1.26
C SER A 26 31.84 11.46 -0.09
N ASP A 27 31.39 11.16 1.13
CA ASP A 27 32.26 10.98 2.32
C ASP A 27 32.78 9.55 2.49
N GLY A 28 32.49 8.65 1.54
CA GLY A 28 32.90 7.25 1.58
C GLY A 28 32.01 6.35 2.42
N THR A 29 30.95 6.88 3.04
CA THR A 29 29.95 6.04 3.69
C THR A 29 29.09 5.33 2.65
N SER A 30 28.74 4.08 2.93
CA SER A 30 27.85 3.28 2.08
C SER A 30 27.05 2.31 2.93
N GLY A 31 25.94 1.83 2.38
CA GLY A 31 25.09 0.83 3.03
C GLY A 31 24.04 0.26 2.10
N ASP A 32 23.40 -0.81 2.55
CA ASP A 32 22.35 -1.49 1.79
C ASP A 32 20.97 -0.93 2.15
N TRP A 33 20.08 -0.92 1.16
CA TRP A 33 18.67 -0.54 1.32
C TRP A 33 17.77 -1.58 0.66
N GLY A 34 16.58 -1.73 1.23
CA GLY A 34 15.51 -2.56 0.68
C GLY A 34 14.20 -1.79 0.74
N LEU A 35 13.52 -1.68 -0.40
CA LEU A 35 12.20 -1.12 -0.53
C LEU A 35 11.25 -2.23 -0.94
N VAL A 36 10.27 -2.52 -0.10
CA VAL A 36 9.08 -3.28 -0.49
C VAL A 36 8.01 -2.28 -0.83
N ASN A 37 7.43 -2.39 -2.02
CA ASN A 37 6.17 -1.77 -2.34
C ASN A 37 5.07 -2.49 -1.56
N ASN A 38 5.04 -2.25 -0.25
CA ASN A 38 3.92 -2.56 0.59
C ASN A 38 2.87 -1.50 0.28
N GLN A 39 2.26 -1.58 -0.90
CA GLN A 39 0.96 -0.97 -1.09
C GLN A 39 0.07 -1.68 -0.07
N GLN A 40 -0.02 -1.12 1.14
CA GLN A 40 -1.12 -1.40 2.06
C GLN A 40 -2.33 -1.39 1.17
N GLN A 41 -2.95 -2.55 0.97
CA GLN A 41 -3.90 -2.70 -0.13
C GLN A 41 -5.03 -1.70 0.12
N VAL A 42 -4.99 -0.60 -0.62
CA VAL A 42 -5.93 0.49 -0.40
C VAL A 42 -7.14 0.11 -1.22
N PHE A 43 -8.19 -0.29 -0.53
CA PHE A 43 -9.42 -0.69 -1.16
C PHE A 43 -10.33 0.52 -1.28
N THR A 44 -10.90 0.76 -2.45
CA THR A 44 -11.89 1.82 -2.66
C THR A 44 -13.32 1.29 -2.57
N THR A 45 -13.52 -0.03 -2.59
CA THR A 45 -14.85 -0.65 -2.52
C THR A 45 -14.82 -1.98 -1.76
N CYS A 46 -15.96 -2.35 -1.20
CA CYS A 46 -16.16 -3.64 -0.53
C CYS A 46 -15.90 -4.83 -1.47
N LYS A 47 -16.19 -4.66 -2.77
CA LYS A 47 -15.91 -5.68 -3.77
C LYS A 47 -14.42 -5.95 -3.95
N GLN A 48 -13.58 -4.91 -3.94
CA GLN A 48 -12.12 -5.12 -4.04
C GLN A 48 -11.58 -5.89 -2.82
N ILE A 49 -12.11 -5.62 -1.62
CA ILE A 49 -11.77 -6.37 -0.41
C ILE A 49 -12.14 -7.85 -0.58
N LEU A 50 -13.34 -8.13 -1.10
CA LEU A 50 -13.81 -9.49 -1.34
C LEU A 50 -12.97 -10.21 -2.41
N ASP A 51 -12.72 -9.55 -3.55
CA ASP A 51 -11.97 -10.12 -4.68
C ASP A 51 -10.50 -10.37 -4.32
N ALA A 52 -9.94 -9.58 -3.39
CA ALA A 52 -8.60 -9.79 -2.84
C ALA A 52 -8.54 -10.91 -1.79
N GLY A 53 -9.68 -11.49 -1.39
CA GLY A 53 -9.74 -12.48 -0.31
C GLY A 53 -9.44 -11.90 1.08
N ALA A 54 -9.53 -10.58 1.24
CA ALA A 54 -9.29 -9.87 2.50
C ALA A 54 -10.58 -9.70 3.33
N SER A 55 -11.70 -10.27 2.87
CA SER A 55 -12.97 -10.24 3.59
C SER A 55 -12.92 -11.10 4.87
N THR A 56 -13.37 -10.52 5.98
CA THR A 56 -13.54 -11.18 7.28
C THR A 56 -15.02 -11.46 7.63
N GLY A 57 -15.93 -11.23 6.67
CA GLY A 57 -17.39 -11.34 6.85
C GLY A 57 -18.11 -9.99 6.75
N ASP A 58 -19.39 -9.95 7.09
CA ASP A 58 -20.17 -8.70 7.04
C ASP A 58 -19.78 -7.77 8.19
N GLY A 59 -19.61 -6.48 7.91
CA GLY A 59 -19.20 -5.54 8.94
C GLY A 59 -18.71 -4.20 8.41
N ILE A 60 -18.13 -3.41 9.31
CA ILE A 60 -17.51 -2.14 8.96
C ILE A 60 -16.09 -2.41 8.46
N TYR A 61 -15.78 -1.88 7.28
CA TYR A 61 -14.45 -1.90 6.69
C TYR A 61 -13.96 -0.47 6.46
N GLU A 62 -12.65 -0.32 6.50
CA GLU A 62 -11.98 0.91 6.11
C GLU A 62 -11.65 0.81 4.61
N ILE A 63 -12.23 1.70 3.82
CA ILE A 63 -11.92 1.90 2.41
C ILE A 63 -11.38 3.32 2.25
N VAL A 64 -10.81 3.65 1.10
CA VAL A 64 -10.48 5.04 0.76
C VAL A 64 -11.39 5.57 -0.34
N ASP A 65 -11.62 6.88 -0.30
CA ASP A 65 -12.24 7.60 -1.40
C ASP A 65 -11.23 7.90 -2.53
N ASP A 66 -11.72 8.58 -3.57
CA ASP A 66 -10.88 8.99 -4.71
C ASP A 66 -9.78 9.99 -4.34
N ASN A 67 -9.86 10.63 -3.16
CA ASN A 67 -8.87 11.55 -2.62
C ASN A 67 -7.88 10.85 -1.67
N ASN A 68 -7.90 9.51 -1.60
CA ASN A 68 -7.11 8.72 -0.65
C ASN A 68 -7.46 9.00 0.84
N GLU A 69 -8.64 9.54 1.12
CA GLU A 69 -9.13 9.73 2.49
C GLU A 69 -9.79 8.43 3.00
N PRO A 70 -9.37 7.92 4.18
CA PRO A 70 -9.98 6.74 4.76
C PRO A 70 -11.41 7.03 5.23
N MET A 71 -12.32 6.14 4.88
CA MET A 71 -13.71 6.17 5.30
C MET A 71 -14.17 4.79 5.77
N SER A 72 -15.00 4.79 6.82
CA SER A 72 -15.61 3.57 7.33
C SER A 72 -16.96 3.33 6.64
N VAL A 73 -17.09 2.20 5.96
CA VAL A 73 -18.32 1.78 5.29
C VAL A 73 -18.78 0.43 5.80
N TYR A 74 -20.08 0.20 5.79
CA TYR A 74 -20.60 -1.14 5.97
C TYR A 74 -20.48 -1.93 4.67
N CYS A 75 -19.78 -3.06 4.74
CA CYS A 75 -19.68 -4.04 3.67
C CYS A 75 -20.51 -5.27 3.98
N ASP A 76 -21.42 -5.60 3.06
CA ASP A 76 -22.07 -6.90 3.02
C ASP A 76 -21.28 -7.81 2.06
N MET A 77 -20.64 -8.81 2.65
CA MET A 77 -19.72 -9.75 2.05
C MET A 77 -20.34 -11.14 1.86
N THR A 78 -21.60 -11.35 2.29
CA THR A 78 -22.28 -12.64 2.22
C THR A 78 -23.48 -12.64 1.28
N SER A 79 -24.26 -11.56 1.22
CA SER A 79 -25.50 -11.50 0.45
C SER A 79 -25.24 -11.52 -1.06
N HIS A 80 -25.92 -12.42 -1.77
CA HIS A 80 -25.88 -12.52 -3.24
C HIS A 80 -24.45 -12.59 -3.82
N GLY A 81 -23.53 -13.23 -3.10
CA GLY A 81 -22.12 -13.33 -3.51
C GLY A 81 -21.21 -12.22 -2.96
N GLY A 82 -21.74 -11.32 -2.12
CA GLY A 82 -20.98 -10.35 -1.34
C GLY A 82 -20.38 -9.19 -2.14
N GLY A 83 -19.65 -8.32 -1.43
CA GLY A 83 -18.93 -7.19 -2.01
C GLY A 83 -19.76 -5.92 -2.13
N TRP A 84 -20.88 -5.83 -1.42
CA TRP A 84 -21.78 -4.68 -1.45
C TRP A 84 -21.32 -3.61 -0.48
N THR A 85 -21.23 -2.37 -0.96
CA THR A 85 -20.94 -1.19 -0.13
C THR A 85 -22.23 -0.45 0.17
N LEU A 86 -22.54 -0.24 1.44
CA LEU A 86 -23.69 0.57 1.86
C LEU A 86 -23.38 2.06 1.68
N VAL A 87 -24.21 2.77 0.92
CA VAL A 87 -24.00 4.19 0.55
C VAL A 87 -24.93 5.19 1.23
N GLY A 88 -25.83 4.73 2.11
CA GLY A 88 -26.74 5.61 2.86
C GLY A 88 -27.90 4.86 3.53
N SER A 89 -28.52 5.51 4.52
CA SER A 89 -29.74 5.10 5.22
C SER A 89 -30.73 6.24 5.31
#